data_AF-A0A3B9FM14-F1
#
_entry.id   AF-A0A3B9FM14-F1
#
_cell.length_a   1.000
_cell.length_b   1.000
_cell.length_c   1.000
_cell.angle_alpha   90.00
_cell.angle_beta   90.00
_cell.angle_gamma   90.00
#
_symmetry.space_group_name_H-M   'P 1'
#
loop_
_entity.id
_entity.type
_entity.pdbx_description
1 polymer ?
#
loop_
_entity_poly.entity_id
_entity_poly.type
_entity_poly.pdbx_seq_one_letter_code
_entity_poly.pdbx_strand_id
1 'polypeptide(L)'
;MKKSSRQETLNRLAQAIGRVDLPHPVRAGIDGFSCSGKTRLADELAEVMRAEGREVLRAGLDGFHNPPEIRHRKGPMSVEGYL
;
A
#
# COMPACT_ATOMS: atom_id res chain seq x y z
N MET A 1 -17.50 18.30 14.93
CA MET A 1 -17.03 16.91 14.77
C MET A 1 -15.63 16.81 15.35
N LYS A 2 -15.39 15.98 16.38
CA LYS A 2 -14.02 15.74 16.88
C LYS A 2 -13.23 15.04 15.77
N LYS A 3 -12.07 15.59 15.39
CA LYS A 3 -11.17 14.92 14.44
C LYS A 3 -10.68 13.63 15.09
N SER A 4 -10.94 12.49 14.44
CA SER A 4 -10.35 11.19 14.80
C SER A 4 -8.84 11.30 14.80
N SER A 5 -8.16 10.71 15.79
CA SER A 5 -6.70 10.64 15.77
C SER A 5 -6.22 9.76 14.61
N ARG A 6 -5.00 9.98 14.12
CA ARG A 6 -4.41 9.15 13.06
C ARG A 6 -4.39 7.67 13.45
N GLN A 7 -4.00 7.39 14.69
CA GLN A 7 -3.94 6.03 15.23
C GLN A 7 -5.31 5.36 15.26
N GLU A 8 -6.35 6.10 15.65
CA GLU A 8 -7.71 5.58 15.68
C GLU A 8 -8.19 5.19 14.26
N THR A 9 -7.87 6.01 13.26
CA THR A 9 -8.17 5.69 11.86
C THR A 9 -7.41 4.43 11.39
N LEU A 10 -6.11 4.31 11.72
CA LEU A 10 -5.32 3.13 11.38
C LEU A 10 -5.90 1.86 12.00
N ASN A 11 -6.25 1.90 13.29
CA ASN A 11 -6.86 0.78 13.98
C ASN A 11 -8.20 0.37 13.35
N ARG A 12 -9.03 1.35 12.96
CA ARG A 12 -10.29 1.07 12.26
C ARG A 12 -10.08 0.40 10.91
N LEU A 13 -9.07 0.82 10.15
CA LEU A 13 -8.70 0.20 8.87
C LEU A 13 -8.18 -1.23 9.07
N ALA A 14 -7.29 -1.45 10.06
CA ALA A 14 -6.76 -2.77 10.39
C ALA A 14 -7.88 -3.75 10.76
N GLN A 15 -8.82 -3.31 11.60
CA GLN A 15 -10.00 -4.10 11.97
C GLN A 15 -10.90 -4.40 10.77
N ALA A 16 -11.15 -3.42 9.90
CA ALA A 16 -11.97 -3.63 8.71
C ALA A 16 -11.36 -4.69 7.78
N ILE A 17 -10.04 -4.62 7.54
CA ILE A 17 -9.30 -5.63 6.76
C ILE A 17 -9.30 -6.99 7.47
N GLY A 18 -9.17 -7.01 8.80
CA GLY A 18 -9.17 -8.24 9.60
C GLY A 18 -10.49 -9.00 9.62
N ARG A 19 -11.61 -8.34 9.30
CA ARG A 19 -12.93 -8.97 9.20
C ARG A 19 -13.21 -9.64 7.85
N VAL A 20 -12.33 -9.44 6.87
CA VAL A 20 -12.45 -10.08 5.56
C VAL A 20 -12.00 -11.54 5.69
N ASP A 21 -12.97 -12.46 5.68
CA ASP A 21 -12.72 -13.89 5.72
C ASP A 21 -12.66 -14.46 4.30
N LEU A 22 -11.50 -14.99 3.93
CA LEU A 22 -11.22 -15.58 2.62
C LEU A 22 -10.37 -16.84 2.82
N PRO A 23 -10.50 -17.86 1.96
CA PRO A 23 -9.70 -19.08 2.05
C PRO A 23 -8.22 -18.89 1.70
N HIS A 24 -7.80 -17.65 1.43
CA HIS A 24 -6.44 -17.25 1.07
C HIS A 24 -6.11 -15.88 1.69
N PRO A 25 -4.83 -15.48 1.75
CA PRO A 25 -4.45 -14.17 2.30
C PRO A 25 -5.22 -13.00 1.68
N VAL A 26 -5.67 -12.08 2.55
CA VAL A 26 -6.37 -10.86 2.12
C VAL A 26 -5.39 -9.93 1.42
N ARG A 27 -5.75 -9.46 0.22
CA ARG A 27 -4.97 -8.47 -0.54
C ARG A 27 -5.69 -7.13 -0.46
N ALA A 28 -5.05 -6.15 0.15
CA ALA A 28 -5.58 -4.79 0.28
C ALA A 28 -4.77 -3.82 -0.59
N GLY A 29 -5.42 -3.20 -1.58
CA GLY A 29 -4.82 -2.15 -2.39
C GLY A 29 -4.97 -0.78 -1.73
N ILE A 30 -3.88 0.00 -1.70
CA ILE A 30 -3.90 1.39 -1.23
C ILE A 30 -3.60 2.28 -2.43
N ASP A 31 -4.65 2.89 -2.97
CA ASP A 31 -4.56 3.80 -4.09
C ASP A 31 -4.66 5.27 -3.66
N GLY A 32 -4.04 6.15 -4.43
CA GLY A 32 -4.04 7.58 -4.22
C GLY A 32 -3.05 8.29 -5.13
N PHE A 33 -3.29 9.58 -5.34
CA PHE A 33 -2.45 10.41 -6.20
C PHE A 33 -0.98 10.40 -5.74
N SER A 34 -0.04 10.75 -6.63
CA SER A 34 1.36 10.94 -6.25
C SER A 34 1.48 11.90 -5.07
N CYS A 35 2.39 11.58 -4.14
CA CYS A 35 2.62 12.36 -2.90
C CYS A 35 1.42 12.47 -1.93
N SER A 36 0.33 11.70 -2.13
CA SER A 36 -0.80 11.63 -1.18
C SER A 36 -0.48 11.01 0.18
N GLY A 37 0.69 10.38 0.31
CA GLY A 37 1.10 9.67 1.52
C GLY A 37 0.69 8.20 1.55
N LYS A 38 0.22 7.62 0.44
CA LYS A 38 -0.15 6.18 0.34
C LYS A 38 0.94 5.23 0.84
N THR A 39 2.22 5.51 0.56
CA THR A 39 3.34 4.70 1.05
C THR A 39 3.43 4.73 2.57
N ARG A 40 3.37 5.93 3.17
CA ARG A 40 3.36 6.09 4.64
C ARG A 40 2.17 5.41 5.29
N LEU A 41 0.97 5.58 4.72
CA LEU A 41 -0.24 4.92 5.22
C LEU A 41 -0.08 3.40 5.21
N ALA A 42 0.46 2.85 4.12
CA ALA A 42 0.68 1.43 3.99
C ALA A 42 1.70 0.92 5.03
N ASP A 43 2.75 1.69 5.33
CA ASP A 43 3.82 1.30 6.26
C ASP A 43 3.27 1.23 7.68
N GLU A 44 2.61 2.30 8.13
CA GLU A 44 2.01 2.38 9.46
C GLU A 44 0.88 1.36 9.64
N LEU A 45 0.04 1.14 8.62
CA LEU A 45 -1.01 0.13 8.70
C LEU A 45 -0.43 -1.28 8.86
N ALA A 46 0.67 -1.58 8.16
CA ALA A 46 1.36 -2.85 8.31
C ALA A 46 1.95 -3.03 9.72
N GLU A 47 2.51 -1.97 10.31
CA GLU A 47 2.99 -1.99 11.70
C GLU A 47 1.87 -2.29 12.70
N VAL A 48 0.72 -1.60 12.56
CA VAL A 48 -0.45 -1.83 13.43
C VAL A 48 -0.93 -3.27 13.33
N MET A 49 -1.09 -3.80 12.12
CA MET A 49 -1.56 -5.18 11.92
C MET A 49 -0.55 -6.22 12.42
N ARG A 50 0.76 -5.96 12.30
CA ARG A 50 1.81 -6.83 12.88
C ARG A 50 1.80 -6.80 14.40
N ALA A 51 1.56 -5.63 15.01
CA ALA A 51 1.43 -5.50 16.46
C ALA A 51 0.21 -6.28 17.00
N GLU A 52 -0.84 -6.45 16.19
CA GLU A 52 -1.99 -7.32 16.48
C GLU A 52 -1.70 -8.82 16.25
N GLY A 53 -0.46 -9.19 15.91
CA GLY A 53 -0.04 -10.59 15.72
C GLY A 53 -0.33 -11.16 14.33
N ARG A 54 -0.64 -10.32 13.34
CA ARG A 54 -0.91 -10.77 11.96
C ARG A 54 0.36 -10.77 11.12
N GLU A 55 0.49 -11.77 10.25
CA GLU A 55 1.50 -11.77 9.20
C GLU A 55 1.10 -10.80 8.08
N VAL A 56 2.01 -9.90 7.69
CA VAL A 56 1.75 -8.87 6.68
C VAL A 56 2.88 -8.80 5.67
N LEU A 57 2.54 -9.10 4.41
CA LEU A 57 3.40 -8.91 3.24
C LEU A 57 3.14 -7.55 2.60
N ARG A 58 4.21 -6.84 2.22
CA ARG A 58 4.13 -5.56 1.52
C ARG A 58 4.66 -5.68 0.10
N ALA A 59 3.82 -5.28 -0.85
CA ALA A 59 4.19 -5.11 -2.24
C ALA A 59 3.92 -3.65 -2.63
N GLY A 60 4.88 -3.03 -3.31
CA GLY A 60 4.72 -1.70 -3.91
C GLY A 60 4.81 -1.82 -5.42
N LEU A 61 3.94 -1.12 -6.15
CA LEU A 61 3.92 -1.14 -7.62
C LEU A 61 5.27 -0.74 -8.22
N ASP A 62 5.97 0.20 -7.59
CA ASP A 62 7.26 0.70 -8.09
C ASP A 62 8.35 -0.38 -8.16
N GLY A 63 8.23 -1.46 -7.37
CA GLY A 63 9.16 -2.59 -7.40
C GLY A 63 8.98 -3.52 -8.60
N PHE A 64 7.90 -3.35 -9.37
CA PHE A 64 7.62 -4.11 -10.59
C PHE A 64 7.97 -3.34 -11.86
N HIS A 65 8.50 -2.11 -11.72
CA HIS A 65 8.91 -1.33 -12.86
C HIS A 65 10.09 -1.99 -13.58
N ASN A 66 10.11 -1.84 -14.90
CA ASN A 66 11.28 -2.19 -15.70
C ASN A 66 12.56 -1.48 -15.20
N PRO A 67 13.74 -2.08 -15.42
CA PRO A 67 15.02 -1.45 -15.18
C PRO A 67 15.15 -0.09 -15.88
N PRO A 68 15.91 0.88 -15.33
CA PRO A 68 16.09 2.21 -15.92
C PRO A 68 16.52 2.19 -17.40
N GLU A 69 17.31 1.20 -17.80
CA GLU A 69 17.83 1.01 -19.16
C GLU A 69 16.73 0.71 -20.18
N ILE A 70 15.61 0.12 -19.73
CA ILE A 70 14.42 -0.14 -20.52
C ILE A 70 13.46 1.06 -20.41
N ARG A 71 13.24 1.59 -19.20
CA ARG A 71 12.33 2.73 -18.96
C ARG A 71 12.68 3.95 -19.79
N HIS A 72 13.95 4.33 -19.82
CA HIS A 72 14.35 5.59 -20.43
C HIS A 72 14.51 5.49 -21.96
N ARG A 73 14.57 4.27 -22.52
CA ARG A 73 14.70 4.06 -23.96
C ARG A 73 13.48 4.53 -24.75
N LYS A 74 12.28 4.40 -24.17
CA LYS A 74 11.03 4.86 -24.77
C LYS A 74 10.68 6.31 -24.41
N GLY A 75 11.58 7.01 -23.71
CA GLY A 75 11.37 8.37 -23.21
C GLY A 75 10.71 8.42 -21.82
N PRO A 76 10.92 9.50 -21.05
CA PRO A 76 10.59 9.57 -19.63
C PRO A 76 9.09 9.49 -19.30
N MET A 77 8.22 9.71 -20.29
CA MET A 77 6.76 9.70 -20.14
C MET A 77 6.09 8.44 -20.73
N SER A 78 6.87 7.48 -21.25
CA SER A 78 6.30 6.27 -21.86
C SER A 78 5.85 5.29 -20.79
N VAL A 79 4.53 5.03 -20.72
CA VAL A 79 3.95 4.01 -19.82
C VAL A 79 4.48 2.62 -20.15
N GLU A 80 4.66 2.31 -21.43
CA GLU A 80 5.29 1.05 -21.87
C GLU A 80 6.76 0.94 -21.50
N GLY A 81 7.40 2.04 -21.10
CA GLY A 81 8.75 1.99 -20.53
C GLY A 81 8.73 1.39 -19.14
N TYR A 82 7.69 1.69 -18.34
CA TYR A 82 7.55 1.30 -16.94
C TYR A 82 6.98 -0.10 -16.72
N LEU A 83 6.15 -0.60 -17.63
CA LEU A 83 5.59 -1.97 -17.65
C LEU A 83 6.50 -2.94 -18.40
#